data_AF-C6BBU7-F1
#
_entry.id   AF-C6BBU7-F1
#
_cell.length_a   1.000
_cell.length_b   1.000
_cell.length_c   1.000
_cell.angle_alpha   90.00
_cell.angle_beta   90.00
_cell.angle_gamma   90.00
#
_symmetry.space_group_name_H-M   'P 1'
#
loop_
_entity.id
_entity.type
_entity.pdbx_description
1 polymer ?
#
loop_
_entity_poly.entity_id
_entity_poly.type
_entity_poly.pdbx_seq_one_letter_code
_entity_poly.pdbx_strand_id
1 'polypeptide(L)'
;MAGNWIKFEVDTPEKPEVLALTVAMGWDDPDLTVGKLLRVWRWFDQHTLEGNAPGVSAALLDRIAGVTGFSTEMAKVGWLIVSDDGISLPNFDRHNGETAKSRALTAKRVAKHKANSKGNDAGNADSVTSPLPKEDKNKEEVNNPPNPPSPTGDEGAETKAEKKPKRERKPRTALKTFLAACRANGVKPVTTYAPLMEYVEGVGLPADFLELAWDVFCHEHMDGGANAARLQADWQRHFANYVTKGYYRLWVCKPDGTFELTSTGQQARRFHKQEAA
;
A
#
# COMPACT_ATOMS: atom_id res chain seq x y z
N MET A 1 15.35 8.94 15.64
CA MET A 1 14.17 8.17 15.24
C MET A 1 12.95 9.08 15.33
N ALA A 2 12.25 9.36 14.23
CA ALA A 2 11.03 10.14 14.29
C ALA A 2 9.92 9.26 14.90
N GLY A 3 9.24 9.74 15.95
CA GLY A 3 8.16 9.00 16.60
C GLY A 3 6.92 8.84 15.70
N ASN A 4 5.92 8.11 16.18
CA ASN A 4 4.64 7.95 15.48
C ASN A 4 3.97 9.32 15.26
N TRP A 5 3.63 9.61 14.00
CA TRP A 5 2.97 10.85 13.60
C TRP A 5 1.59 10.55 12.99
N ILE A 6 0.64 11.49 13.15
CA ILE A 6 -0.71 11.45 12.57
C ILE A 6 -0.85 12.61 11.59
N LYS A 7 -1.52 12.38 10.46
CA LYS A 7 -1.75 13.43 9.45
C LYS A 7 -2.92 14.31 9.90
N PHE A 8 -2.62 15.56 10.23
CA PHE A 8 -3.60 16.57 10.59
C PHE A 8 -3.81 17.57 9.43
N GLU A 9 -5.06 17.96 9.16
CA GLU A 9 -5.38 19.00 8.16
C GLU A 9 -5.47 20.36 8.86
N VAL A 10 -4.87 21.39 8.26
CA VAL A 10 -4.77 22.73 8.89
C VAL A 10 -6.12 23.42 9.07
N ASP A 11 -7.08 23.06 8.23
CA ASP A 11 -8.46 23.56 8.21
C ASP A 11 -9.43 22.71 9.03
N THR A 12 -8.91 21.79 9.86
CA THR A 12 -9.74 20.91 10.69
C THR A 12 -10.63 21.69 11.68
N PRO A 13 -10.14 22.72 12.39
CA PRO A 13 -11.00 23.55 13.25
C PRO A 13 -12.23 24.14 12.54
N GLU A 14 -12.08 24.50 11.26
CA GLU A 14 -13.09 25.18 10.46
C GLU A 14 -14.06 24.24 9.74
N LYS A 15 -13.85 22.92 9.84
CA LYS A 15 -14.74 21.94 9.20
C LYS A 15 -16.15 22.02 9.80
N PRO A 16 -17.20 21.93 8.96
CA PRO A 16 -18.57 22.03 9.44
C PRO A 16 -18.91 20.96 10.48
N GLU A 17 -18.31 19.77 10.38
CA GLU A 17 -18.50 18.70 11.36
C GLU A 17 -17.86 19.04 12.72
N VAL A 18 -16.70 19.71 12.71
CA VAL A 18 -16.01 20.14 13.94
C VAL A 18 -16.75 21.31 14.58
N LEU A 19 -17.21 22.28 13.80
CA LEU A 19 -18.02 23.38 14.28
C LEU A 19 -19.36 22.88 14.84
N ALA A 20 -20.04 21.97 14.15
CA ALA A 20 -21.28 21.36 14.63
C ALA A 20 -21.07 20.62 15.96
N LEU A 21 -19.96 19.88 16.09
CA LEU A 21 -19.64 19.19 17.32
C LEU A 21 -19.28 20.16 18.45
N THR A 22 -18.56 21.24 18.15
CA THR A 22 -18.24 22.31 19.11
C THR A 22 -19.51 22.93 19.69
N VAL A 23 -20.47 23.28 18.82
CA VAL A 23 -21.77 23.81 19.22
C VAL A 23 -22.57 22.77 20.02
N ALA A 24 -22.58 21.51 19.58
CA ALA A 24 -23.31 20.44 20.27
C ALA A 24 -22.75 20.16 21.68
N MET A 25 -21.44 20.30 21.86
CA MET A 25 -20.78 20.16 23.16
C MET A 25 -20.89 21.41 24.04
N GLY A 26 -21.48 22.50 23.52
CA GLY A 26 -21.61 23.77 24.24
C GLY A 26 -20.28 24.50 24.44
N TRP A 27 -19.34 24.35 23.50
CA TRP A 27 -18.06 25.04 23.54
C TRP A 27 -18.06 26.25 22.61
N ASP A 28 -17.30 27.28 22.98
CA ASP A 28 -17.14 28.50 22.18
C ASP A 28 -15.95 28.40 21.21
N ASP A 29 -15.04 27.46 21.45
CA ASP A 29 -13.78 27.32 20.74
C ASP A 29 -13.64 25.96 20.05
N PRO A 30 -13.58 25.92 18.70
CA PRO A 30 -13.35 24.70 17.93
C PRO A 30 -12.02 23.98 18.23
N ASP A 31 -11.02 24.70 18.74
CA ASP A 31 -9.71 24.10 19.07
C ASP A 31 -9.83 23.10 20.24
N LEU A 32 -10.78 23.31 21.15
CA LEU A 32 -11.12 22.33 22.18
C LEU A 32 -11.60 21.03 21.55
N THR A 33 -12.51 21.12 20.58
CA THR A 33 -13.02 19.97 19.84
C THR A 33 -11.90 19.22 19.14
N VAL A 34 -11.03 19.96 18.45
CA VAL A 34 -9.85 19.40 17.78
C VAL A 34 -8.96 18.62 18.75
N GLY A 35 -8.69 19.18 19.93
CA GLY A 35 -7.89 18.50 20.95
C GLY A 35 -8.51 17.17 21.39
N LYS A 36 -9.83 17.12 21.56
CA LYS A 36 -10.56 15.90 21.94
C LYS A 36 -10.57 14.87 20.81
N LEU A 37 -10.80 15.31 19.57
CA LEU A 37 -10.72 14.47 18.39
C LEU A 37 -9.34 13.81 18.25
N LEU A 38 -8.26 14.56 18.49
CA LEU A 38 -6.90 14.04 18.43
C LEU A 38 -6.66 12.92 19.46
N ARG A 39 -7.25 12.99 20.65
CA ARG A 39 -7.15 11.90 21.65
C ARG A 39 -7.80 10.62 21.16
N VAL A 40 -9.00 10.73 20.57
CA VAL A 40 -9.73 9.59 20.01
C VAL A 40 -8.96 9.00 18.82
N TRP A 41 -8.53 9.84 17.87
CA TRP A 41 -7.77 9.42 16.71
C TRP A 41 -6.46 8.73 17.06
N ARG A 42 -5.71 9.27 18.02
CA ARG A 42 -4.50 8.62 18.54
C ARG A 42 -4.80 7.23 19.09
N TRP A 43 -5.91 7.06 19.81
CA TRP A 43 -6.28 5.76 20.35
C TRP A 43 -6.58 4.76 19.23
N PHE A 44 -7.36 5.16 18.21
CA PHE A 44 -7.64 4.31 17.06
C PHE A 44 -6.38 3.95 16.26
N ASP A 45 -5.48 4.90 16.02
CA ASP A 45 -4.20 4.66 15.32
C ASP A 45 -3.32 3.62 16.07
N GLN A 46 -3.44 3.54 17.39
CA GLN A 46 -2.65 2.62 18.22
C GLN A 46 -3.29 1.24 18.42
N HIS A 47 -4.63 1.16 18.39
CA HIS A 47 -5.36 -0.04 18.80
C HIS A 47 -6.14 -0.70 17.66
N THR A 48 -6.18 -0.10 16.48
CA THR A 48 -6.91 -0.62 15.32
C THR A 48 -6.07 -0.51 14.05
N LEU A 49 -6.21 -1.50 13.17
CA LEU A 49 -5.53 -1.51 11.86
C LEU A 49 -6.37 -0.80 10.78
N GLU A 50 -7.69 -0.97 10.84
CA GLU A 50 -8.63 -0.49 9.81
C GLU A 50 -9.65 0.52 10.38
N GLY A 51 -9.43 1.03 11.60
CA GLY A 51 -10.37 1.92 12.27
C GLY A 51 -11.60 1.22 12.84
N ASN A 52 -11.65 -0.12 12.84
CA ASN A 52 -12.71 -0.91 13.49
C ASN A 52 -12.25 -1.38 14.88
N ALA A 53 -13.07 -1.11 15.89
CA ALA A 53 -12.83 -1.45 17.29
C ALA A 53 -13.97 -2.33 17.82
N PRO A 54 -13.91 -3.65 17.60
CA PRO A 54 -14.93 -4.57 18.10
C PRO A 54 -14.93 -4.61 19.63
N GLY A 55 -16.13 -4.65 20.23
CA GLY A 55 -16.30 -4.70 21.69
C GLY A 55 -15.95 -3.42 22.44
N VAL A 56 -15.66 -2.31 21.74
CA VAL A 56 -15.36 -1.01 22.35
C VAL A 56 -16.63 -0.18 22.45
N SER A 57 -16.92 0.30 23.67
CA SER A 57 -18.12 1.08 23.95
C SER A 57 -17.89 2.59 23.81
N ALA A 58 -18.96 3.32 23.54
CA ALA A 58 -18.93 4.79 23.45
C ALA A 58 -18.44 5.41 24.77
N ALA A 59 -18.80 4.81 25.91
CA ALA A 59 -18.34 5.25 27.22
C ALA A 59 -16.82 5.12 27.41
N LEU A 60 -16.15 4.15 26.77
CA LEU A 60 -14.69 4.04 26.80
C LEU A 60 -14.05 5.17 26.00
N LEU A 61 -14.59 5.48 24.81
CA LEU A 61 -14.10 6.57 23.98
C LEU A 61 -14.32 7.94 24.63
N ASP A 62 -15.45 8.15 25.30
CA ASP A 62 -15.71 9.35 26.10
C ASP A 62 -14.68 9.53 27.22
N ARG A 63 -14.29 8.43 27.89
CA ARG A 63 -13.22 8.45 28.89
C ARG A 63 -11.85 8.80 28.28
N ILE A 64 -11.58 8.30 27.07
CA ILE A 64 -10.34 8.62 26.33
C ILE A 64 -10.33 10.09 25.90
N ALA A 65 -11.43 10.63 25.38
CA ALA A 65 -11.59 12.05 25.09
C ALA A 65 -11.53 12.89 26.37
N GLY A 66 -11.98 12.33 27.49
CA GLY A 66 -12.14 12.99 28.78
C GLY A 66 -13.37 13.88 28.82
N VAL A 67 -14.40 13.57 28.02
CA VAL A 67 -15.68 14.28 27.98
C VAL A 67 -16.80 13.28 27.71
N THR A 68 -17.80 13.25 28.58
CA THR A 68 -18.98 12.41 28.44
C THR A 68 -19.87 12.89 27.30
N GLY A 69 -20.43 11.97 26.52
CA GLY A 69 -21.33 12.26 25.39
C GLY A 69 -20.59 12.63 24.09
N PHE A 70 -19.27 12.76 24.12
CA PHE A 70 -18.48 13.17 22.97
C PHE A 70 -18.58 12.18 21.80
N SER A 71 -18.56 10.88 22.09
CA SER A 71 -18.66 9.82 21.08
C SER A 71 -20.04 9.80 20.41
N THR A 72 -21.08 10.17 21.14
CA THR A 72 -22.44 10.30 20.61
C THR A 72 -22.54 11.46 19.63
N GLU A 73 -21.98 12.62 19.99
CA GLU A 73 -21.95 13.77 19.06
C GLU A 73 -21.04 13.50 17.84
N MET A 74 -19.91 12.80 18.04
CA MET A 74 -19.07 12.33 16.93
C MET A 74 -19.84 11.42 15.97
N ALA A 75 -20.72 10.57 16.49
CA ALA A 75 -21.52 9.69 15.65
C ALA A 75 -22.54 10.48 14.81
N LYS A 76 -23.19 11.48 15.40
CA LYS A 76 -24.16 12.33 14.70
C LYS A 76 -23.55 13.11 13.54
N VAL A 77 -22.32 13.60 13.70
CA VAL A 77 -21.60 14.32 12.63
C VAL A 77 -20.90 13.37 11.63
N GLY A 78 -21.13 12.06 11.74
CA GLY A 78 -20.61 11.05 10.81
C GLY A 78 -19.11 10.75 10.98
N TRP A 79 -18.51 11.16 12.10
CA TRP A 79 -17.11 10.86 12.41
C TRP A 79 -16.90 9.49 13.02
N LEU A 80 -17.98 8.88 13.51
CA LEU A 80 -17.96 7.61 14.21
C LEU A 80 -19.23 6.82 13.86
N ILE A 81 -19.11 5.50 13.73
CA ILE A 81 -20.25 4.60 13.57
C ILE A 81 -20.29 3.73 14.82
N VAL A 82 -21.40 3.78 15.55
CA VAL A 82 -21.68 2.88 16.67
C VAL A 82 -22.62 1.79 16.16
N SER A 83 -22.22 0.53 16.32
CA SER A 83 -23.06 -0.65 16.09
C SER A 83 -23.08 -1.52 17.34
N ASP A 84 -23.94 -2.54 17.34
CA ASP A 84 -24.01 -3.50 18.45
C ASP A 84 -22.69 -4.28 18.63
N ASP A 85 -21.93 -4.46 17.54
CA ASP A 85 -20.65 -5.17 17.53
C ASP A 85 -19.44 -4.32 17.96
N GLY A 86 -19.60 -2.99 18.06
CA GLY A 86 -18.52 -2.08 18.45
C GLY A 86 -18.57 -0.72 17.76
N ILE A 87 -17.39 -0.11 17.60
CA ILE A 87 -17.27 1.24 17.05
C ILE A 87 -16.26 1.27 15.91
N SER A 88 -16.59 2.02 14.85
CA SER A 88 -15.66 2.25 13.74
C SER A 88 -15.53 3.71 13.33
N LEU A 89 -14.37 4.06 12.77
CA LEU A 89 -14.11 5.35 12.12
C LEU A 89 -14.30 5.20 10.60
N PRO A 90 -15.42 5.69 10.01
CA PRO A 90 -15.73 5.48 8.59
C PRO A 90 -14.69 6.05 7.61
N ASN A 91 -13.95 7.09 8.03
CA ASN A 91 -12.92 7.74 7.21
C ASN A 91 -11.51 7.60 7.84
N PHE A 92 -11.23 6.50 8.53
CA PHE A 92 -9.97 6.24 9.24
C PHE A 92 -8.73 6.58 8.38
N ASP A 93 -8.70 6.04 7.16
CA ASP A 93 -7.67 6.23 6.13
C ASP A 93 -7.38 7.69 5.72
N ARG A 94 -8.23 8.65 6.08
CA ARG A 94 -8.04 10.08 5.73
C ARG A 94 -7.01 10.75 6.63
N HIS A 95 -6.96 10.32 7.89
CA HIS A 95 -6.20 10.97 8.96
C HIS A 95 -5.29 10.01 9.75
N ASN A 96 -5.68 8.74 9.86
CA ASN A 96 -5.04 7.73 10.72
C ASN A 96 -4.56 6.52 9.91
N GLY A 97 -3.59 5.78 10.45
CA GLY A 97 -3.02 4.59 9.83
C GLY A 97 -1.94 4.87 8.78
N GLU A 98 -1.22 3.82 8.41
CA GLU A 98 -0.09 3.86 7.46
C GLU A 98 -0.52 4.32 6.05
N THR A 99 -1.77 4.02 5.69
CA THR A 99 -2.43 4.45 4.46
C THR A 99 -2.63 5.96 4.40
N ALA A 100 -3.08 6.61 5.48
CA ALA A 100 -3.25 8.06 5.55
C ALA A 100 -1.92 8.80 5.43
N LYS A 101 -0.88 8.27 6.08
CA LYS A 101 0.49 8.80 6.05
C LYS A 101 1.07 8.78 4.63
N SER A 102 0.96 7.64 3.97
CA SER A 102 1.38 7.44 2.58
C SER A 102 0.62 8.35 1.60
N ARG A 103 -0.70 8.52 1.80
CA ARG A 103 -1.54 9.42 0.98
C ARG A 103 -1.15 10.89 1.16
N ALA A 104 -0.90 11.34 2.38
CA ALA A 104 -0.51 12.71 2.68
C ALA A 104 0.82 13.11 2.02
N LEU A 105 1.83 12.24 2.12
CA LEU A 105 3.13 12.45 1.50
C LEU A 105 3.03 12.47 -0.03
N THR A 106 2.20 11.60 -0.60
CA THR A 106 1.94 11.58 -2.05
C THR A 106 1.26 12.88 -2.51
N ALA A 107 0.24 13.37 -1.80
CA ALA A 107 -0.45 14.62 -2.13
C ALA A 107 0.51 15.83 -2.09
N LYS A 108 1.36 15.92 -1.06
CA LYS A 108 2.43 16.94 -0.98
C LYS A 108 3.37 16.86 -2.19
N ARG A 109 3.77 15.66 -2.60
CA ARG A 109 4.65 15.44 -3.76
C ARG A 109 4.00 15.90 -5.07
N VAL A 110 2.73 15.55 -5.28
CA VAL A 110 1.97 15.92 -6.48
C VAL A 110 1.76 17.44 -6.56
N ALA A 111 1.42 18.09 -5.45
CA ALA A 111 1.26 19.55 -5.41
C ALA A 111 2.56 20.27 -5.80
N LYS A 112 3.71 19.82 -5.29
CA LYS A 112 5.03 20.35 -5.65
C LYS A 112 5.35 20.15 -7.14
N HIS A 113 5.02 18.98 -7.69
CA HIS A 113 5.23 18.68 -9.11
C HIS A 113 4.35 19.55 -10.03
N LYS A 114 3.07 19.76 -9.67
CA LYS A 114 2.14 20.61 -10.43
C LYS A 114 2.52 22.09 -10.36
N ALA A 115 3.02 22.57 -9.22
CA ALA A 115 3.55 23.92 -9.10
C ALA A 115 4.75 24.16 -10.04
N ASN A 116 5.63 23.16 -10.22
CA ASN A 116 6.76 23.23 -11.14
C ASN A 116 6.37 23.12 -12.63
N SER A 117 5.19 22.59 -12.96
CA SER A 117 4.74 22.41 -14.36
C SER A 117 4.18 23.69 -15.00
N LYS A 118 3.91 24.75 -14.22
CA LYS A 118 3.46 26.05 -14.76
C LYS A 118 4.54 26.87 -15.48
N GLY A 119 5.77 26.33 -15.63
CA GLY A 119 6.89 27.00 -16.30
C GLY A 119 7.12 26.63 -17.77
N ASN A 120 6.41 25.64 -18.32
CA ASN A 120 6.77 25.03 -19.63
C ASN A 120 5.70 25.20 -20.73
N ASP A 121 4.87 26.23 -20.68
CA ASP A 121 3.80 26.45 -21.68
C ASP A 121 4.27 27.12 -22.99
N ALA A 122 5.58 27.12 -23.26
CA ALA A 122 6.17 27.68 -24.48
C ALA A 122 7.09 26.64 -25.15
N GLY A 123 6.49 25.77 -25.95
CA GLY A 123 7.21 24.76 -26.71
C GLY A 123 6.32 24.10 -27.75
N ASN A 124 5.95 24.86 -28.78
CA ASN A 124 5.32 24.33 -29.97
C ASN A 124 6.36 23.49 -30.74
N ALA A 125 6.18 22.17 -30.79
CA ALA A 125 6.91 21.31 -31.70
C ALA A 125 5.93 20.32 -32.32
N ASP A 126 5.51 20.65 -33.55
CA ASP A 126 4.89 19.72 -34.48
C ASP A 126 5.84 18.55 -34.76
N SER A 127 5.32 17.31 -34.74
CA SER A 127 5.33 16.44 -35.93
C SER A 127 4.99 14.97 -35.61
N VAL A 128 4.20 14.41 -36.53
CA VAL A 128 4.01 12.99 -36.93
C VAL A 128 3.43 11.98 -35.92
N THR A 129 2.11 11.93 -35.86
CA THR A 129 1.35 10.72 -36.28
C THR A 129 -0.09 11.10 -36.58
N SER A 130 -0.57 10.80 -37.79
CA SER A 130 -1.93 11.08 -38.24
C SER A 130 -2.99 10.34 -37.40
N PRO A 131 -4.13 10.98 -37.06
CA PRO A 131 -5.20 10.32 -36.32
C PRO A 131 -6.12 9.56 -37.28
N LEU A 132 -6.27 8.25 -37.08
CA LEU A 132 -7.24 7.40 -37.78
C LEU A 132 -7.81 6.36 -36.80
N PRO A 133 -9.05 5.85 -37.01
CA PRO A 133 -10.26 6.33 -36.35
C PRO A 133 -10.77 5.38 -35.25
N LYS A 134 -11.62 5.93 -34.38
CA LYS A 134 -12.41 5.18 -33.38
C LYS A 134 -13.21 4.06 -34.04
N GLU A 135 -12.84 2.81 -33.77
CA GLU A 135 -13.77 1.67 -33.84
C GLU A 135 -14.16 1.28 -32.41
N ASP A 136 -15.41 1.58 -32.05
CA ASP A 136 -16.14 0.86 -31.02
C ASP A 136 -16.36 -0.59 -31.52
N LYS A 137 -15.61 -1.55 -30.97
CA LYS A 137 -15.96 -2.98 -31.04
C LYS A 137 -15.92 -3.60 -29.64
N ASN A 138 -17.15 -3.72 -29.14
CA ASN A 138 -17.73 -4.76 -28.30
C ASN A 138 -16.88 -6.05 -28.13
N LYS A 139 -16.75 -6.49 -26.86
CA LYS A 139 -16.50 -7.84 -26.33
C LYS A 139 -15.64 -8.80 -27.17
N GLU A 140 -14.44 -9.09 -26.66
CA GLU A 140 -13.91 -10.45 -26.62
C GLU A 140 -13.30 -10.75 -25.24
N GLU A 141 -13.92 -11.70 -24.55
CA GLU A 141 -13.34 -12.43 -23.42
C GLU A 141 -12.13 -13.22 -23.94
N VAL A 142 -10.92 -12.84 -23.51
CA VAL A 142 -9.75 -13.70 -23.64
C VAL A 142 -9.38 -14.22 -22.26
N ASN A 143 -9.54 -15.53 -22.15
CA ASN A 143 -9.38 -16.41 -21.01
C ASN A 143 -7.93 -16.34 -20.47
N ASN A 144 -7.75 -15.76 -19.28
CA ASN A 144 -6.51 -15.94 -18.51
C ASN A 144 -6.59 -17.29 -17.77
N PRO A 145 -5.54 -18.13 -17.80
CA PRO A 145 -5.57 -19.46 -17.17
C PRO A 145 -5.74 -19.38 -15.64
N PRO A 146 -6.28 -20.44 -15.00
CA PRO A 146 -6.74 -20.39 -13.62
C PRO A 146 -5.57 -20.34 -12.62
N ASN A 147 -5.72 -19.50 -11.60
CA ASN A 147 -4.93 -19.59 -10.37
C ASN A 147 -5.23 -20.94 -9.67
N PRO A 148 -4.23 -21.62 -9.07
CA PRO A 148 -4.46 -22.86 -8.33
C PRO A 148 -5.22 -22.61 -7.01
N PRO A 149 -5.99 -23.61 -6.53
CA PRO A 149 -7.07 -23.42 -5.55
C PRO A 149 -6.56 -23.25 -4.10
N SER A 150 -7.26 -22.41 -3.33
CA SER A 150 -7.26 -22.42 -1.87
C SER A 150 -8.62 -22.94 -1.39
N PRO A 151 -8.70 -23.75 -0.31
CA PRO A 151 -9.90 -24.49 0.01
C PRO A 151 -11.01 -23.60 0.58
N THR A 152 -12.20 -24.01 0.19
CA THR A 152 -13.53 -23.47 0.36
C THR A 152 -14.02 -23.45 1.81
N GLY A 153 -14.78 -22.40 2.12
CA GLY A 153 -15.76 -22.32 3.20
C GLY A 153 -16.83 -21.32 2.76
N ASP A 154 -17.90 -21.85 2.19
CA ASP A 154 -19.20 -21.25 1.81
C ASP A 154 -19.82 -20.50 3.02
N GLU A 155 -20.61 -19.43 2.96
CA GLU A 155 -21.89 -19.23 2.25
C GLU A 155 -22.17 -17.72 2.04
N GLY A 156 -23.05 -17.42 1.07
CA GLY A 156 -23.18 -16.10 0.44
C GLY A 156 -24.22 -15.12 0.99
N ALA A 157 -24.18 -13.91 0.41
CA ALA A 157 -25.30 -12.98 0.35
C ALA A 157 -25.02 -11.92 -0.74
N GLU A 158 -25.82 -11.94 -1.80
CA GLU A 158 -25.82 -10.97 -2.90
C GLU A 158 -26.25 -9.58 -2.42
N THR A 159 -25.46 -8.53 -2.73
CA THR A 159 -25.99 -7.15 -2.80
C THR A 159 -25.28 -6.32 -3.88
N LYS A 160 -26.10 -5.48 -4.53
CA LYS A 160 -25.85 -4.68 -5.75
C LYS A 160 -24.69 -3.68 -5.61
N ALA A 161 -23.83 -3.62 -6.63
CA ALA A 161 -22.62 -2.80 -6.67
C ALA A 161 -22.85 -1.38 -7.21
N GLU A 162 -22.59 -0.36 -6.39
CA GLU A 162 -22.38 1.03 -6.80
C GLU A 162 -20.88 1.32 -7.05
N LYS A 163 -20.59 2.16 -8.06
CA LYS A 163 -19.27 2.31 -8.70
C LYS A 163 -18.29 3.17 -7.87
N LYS A 164 -17.16 2.57 -7.43
CA LYS A 164 -16.03 3.23 -6.71
C LYS A 164 -15.10 4.04 -7.66
N PRO A 165 -14.45 5.14 -7.21
CA PRO A 165 -13.58 5.99 -8.02
C PRO A 165 -12.20 5.36 -8.32
N LYS A 166 -11.69 5.58 -9.54
CA LYS A 166 -10.47 4.97 -10.09
C LYS A 166 -9.18 5.56 -9.49
N ARG A 167 -8.46 4.71 -8.75
CA ARG A 167 -7.08 4.90 -8.21
C ARG A 167 -6.07 5.20 -9.34
N GLU A 168 -5.32 6.30 -9.25
CA GLU A 168 -4.20 6.58 -10.18
C GLU A 168 -3.12 5.50 -10.03
N ARG A 169 -2.87 4.80 -11.14
CA ARG A 169 -1.96 3.65 -11.19
C ARG A 169 -0.55 4.16 -11.47
N LYS A 170 0.42 3.82 -10.61
CA LYS A 170 1.85 3.93 -10.95
C LYS A 170 2.06 3.28 -12.34
N PRO A 171 2.80 3.93 -13.27
CA PRO A 171 3.05 3.35 -14.57
C PRO A 171 3.74 2.00 -14.37
N ARG A 172 3.22 0.96 -15.02
CA ARG A 172 3.78 -0.38 -14.94
C ARG A 172 4.90 -0.46 -15.98
N THR A 173 6.11 -0.77 -15.55
CA THR A 173 7.29 -0.89 -16.41
C THR A 173 7.78 -2.33 -16.44
N ALA A 174 8.53 -2.69 -17.49
CA ALA A 174 9.20 -3.97 -17.57
C ALA A 174 10.42 -4.00 -16.63
N LEU A 175 10.88 -5.20 -16.24
CA LEU A 175 12.02 -5.36 -15.33
C LEU A 175 13.29 -4.74 -15.92
N LYS A 176 13.50 -4.90 -17.23
CA LYS A 176 14.62 -4.30 -17.98
C LYS A 176 14.71 -2.77 -17.81
N THR A 177 13.58 -2.07 -17.89
CA THR A 177 13.52 -0.62 -17.72
C THR A 177 13.87 -0.21 -16.28
N PHE A 178 13.39 -0.97 -15.29
CA PHE A 178 13.73 -0.75 -13.89
C PHE A 178 15.23 -0.92 -13.62
N LEU A 179 15.84 -1.99 -14.14
CA LEU A 179 17.27 -2.24 -14.01
C LEU A 179 18.13 -1.14 -14.63
N ALA A 180 17.73 -0.64 -15.81
CA ALA A 180 18.40 0.48 -16.46
C ALA A 180 18.37 1.76 -15.59
N ALA A 181 17.22 2.05 -14.97
CA ALA A 181 17.08 3.18 -14.05
C ALA A 181 17.95 3.00 -12.79
N CYS A 182 18.03 1.79 -12.22
CA CYS A 182 18.92 1.50 -11.09
C CYS A 182 20.39 1.76 -11.44
N ARG A 183 20.85 1.28 -12.61
CA ARG A 183 22.22 1.52 -13.11
C ARG A 183 22.50 3.00 -13.31
N ALA A 184 21.58 3.75 -13.92
CA ALA A 184 21.74 5.18 -14.16
C ALA A 184 21.87 6.00 -12.86
N ASN A 185 21.24 5.56 -11.78
CA ASN A 185 21.30 6.22 -10.47
C ASN A 185 22.40 5.65 -9.55
N GLY A 186 23.17 4.65 -9.99
CA GLY A 186 24.19 3.99 -9.16
C GLY A 186 23.61 3.20 -7.97
N VAL A 187 22.36 2.75 -8.07
CA VAL A 187 21.62 2.09 -6.99
C VAL A 187 21.55 0.59 -7.27
N LYS A 188 21.81 -0.24 -6.26
CA LYS A 188 21.61 -1.70 -6.35
C LYS A 188 20.12 -2.04 -6.40
N PRO A 189 19.65 -2.90 -7.34
CA PRO A 189 18.22 -3.16 -7.54
C PRO A 189 17.50 -3.74 -6.32
N VAL A 190 18.13 -4.66 -5.59
CA VAL A 190 17.51 -5.43 -4.50
C VAL A 190 17.83 -4.84 -3.13
N THR A 191 19.12 -4.61 -2.86
CA THR A 191 19.62 -4.30 -1.51
C THR A 191 19.24 -2.91 -1.01
N THR A 192 18.59 -2.10 -1.84
CA THR A 192 18.11 -0.75 -1.47
C THR A 192 16.66 -0.74 -1.00
N TYR A 193 15.98 -1.89 -1.03
CA TYR A 193 14.61 -2.02 -0.54
C TYR A 193 14.59 -2.50 0.91
N ALA A 194 14.43 -1.54 1.84
CA ALA A 194 14.50 -1.79 3.29
C ALA A 194 13.59 -2.94 3.80
N PRO A 195 12.31 -3.06 3.38
CA PRO A 195 11.46 -4.13 3.90
C PRO A 195 11.95 -5.55 3.57
N LEU A 196 12.65 -5.73 2.45
CA LEU A 196 13.25 -7.02 2.13
C LEU A 196 14.52 -7.27 2.95
N MET A 197 15.36 -6.24 3.14
CA MET A 197 16.58 -6.38 3.94
C MET A 197 16.28 -6.64 5.41
N GLU A 198 15.27 -5.99 5.98
CA GLU A 198 14.78 -6.24 7.35
C GLU A 198 14.31 -7.70 7.52
N TYR A 199 13.61 -8.24 6.51
CA TYR A 199 13.23 -9.66 6.53
C TYR A 199 14.46 -10.58 6.45
N VAL A 200 15.38 -10.32 5.52
CA VAL A 200 16.60 -11.12 5.30
C VAL A 200 17.44 -11.17 6.57
N GLU A 201 17.65 -10.02 7.22
CA GLU A 201 18.37 -9.92 8.50
C GLU A 201 17.60 -10.60 9.63
N GLY A 202 16.28 -10.35 9.74
CA GLY A 202 15.45 -10.89 10.81
C GLY A 202 15.33 -12.41 10.81
N VAL A 203 15.34 -13.06 9.63
CA VAL A 203 15.31 -14.52 9.52
C VAL A 203 16.70 -15.15 9.38
N GLY A 204 17.75 -14.34 9.19
CA GLY A 204 19.11 -14.83 8.95
C GLY A 204 19.30 -15.51 7.59
N LEU A 205 18.61 -15.03 6.54
CA LEU A 205 18.73 -15.61 5.20
C LEU A 205 20.13 -15.32 4.62
N PRO A 206 20.90 -16.34 4.20
CA PRO A 206 22.23 -16.12 3.62
C PRO A 206 22.19 -15.27 2.35
N ALA A 207 23.19 -14.39 2.19
CA ALA A 207 23.30 -13.50 1.02
C ALA A 207 23.31 -14.28 -0.31
N ASP A 208 24.06 -15.37 -0.38
CA ASP A 208 24.13 -16.24 -1.57
C ASP A 208 22.76 -16.79 -2.00
N PHE A 209 21.84 -17.01 -1.05
CA PHE A 209 20.51 -17.53 -1.34
C PHE A 209 19.60 -16.43 -1.88
N LEU A 210 19.76 -15.20 -1.36
CA LEU A 210 19.08 -14.02 -1.88
C LEU A 210 19.56 -13.68 -3.30
N GLU A 211 20.87 -13.77 -3.55
CA GLU A 211 21.46 -13.59 -4.89
C GLU A 211 20.94 -14.65 -5.86
N LEU A 212 20.93 -15.93 -5.45
CA LEU A 212 20.35 -17.00 -6.26
C LEU A 212 18.88 -16.74 -6.60
N ALA A 213 18.07 -16.27 -5.64
CA ALA A 213 16.68 -15.91 -5.90
C ALA A 213 16.57 -14.76 -6.90
N TRP A 214 17.48 -13.79 -6.84
CA TRP A 214 17.50 -12.66 -7.77
C TRP A 214 17.86 -13.08 -9.19
N ASP A 215 18.81 -14.00 -9.36
CA ASP A 215 19.18 -14.53 -10.67
C ASP A 215 18.01 -15.28 -11.33
N VAL A 216 17.35 -16.17 -10.58
CA VAL A 216 16.15 -16.88 -11.03
C VAL A 216 15.04 -15.88 -11.42
N PHE A 217 14.84 -14.86 -10.58
CA PHE A 217 13.84 -13.83 -10.83
C PHE A 217 14.13 -13.03 -12.10
N CYS A 218 15.39 -12.64 -12.32
CA CYS A 218 15.81 -11.93 -13.52
C CYS A 218 15.64 -12.80 -14.76
N HIS A 219 16.07 -14.07 -14.73
CA HIS A 219 15.91 -14.99 -15.84
C HIS A 219 14.43 -15.19 -16.24
N GLU A 220 13.52 -15.28 -15.28
CA GLU A 220 12.09 -15.45 -15.58
C GLU A 220 11.42 -14.17 -16.13
N HIS A 221 11.90 -12.99 -15.74
CA HIS A 221 11.23 -11.70 -16.03
C HIS A 221 11.99 -10.82 -17.03
N MET A 222 13.14 -11.25 -17.51
CA MET A 222 13.90 -10.61 -18.59
C MET A 222 13.66 -11.30 -19.94
N ASP A 223 14.27 -10.77 -21.00
CA ASP A 223 14.05 -11.19 -22.39
C ASP A 223 14.26 -12.72 -22.55
N GLY A 224 13.23 -13.43 -23.04
CA GLY A 224 13.22 -14.88 -23.19
C GLY A 224 12.65 -15.67 -22.01
N GLY A 225 12.38 -15.02 -20.87
CA GLY A 225 11.76 -15.64 -19.70
C GLY A 225 10.24 -15.80 -19.80
N ALA A 226 9.69 -16.74 -19.03
CA ALA A 226 8.25 -17.05 -19.01
C ALA A 226 7.36 -15.84 -18.63
N ASN A 227 7.91 -14.86 -17.91
CA ASN A 227 7.24 -13.63 -17.49
C ASN A 227 7.87 -12.37 -18.11
N ALA A 228 8.58 -12.46 -19.24
CA ALA A 228 9.25 -11.32 -19.88
C ALA A 228 8.30 -10.15 -20.20
N ALA A 229 7.03 -10.44 -20.54
CA ALA A 229 6.01 -9.43 -20.85
C ALA A 229 5.39 -8.78 -19.59
N ARG A 230 5.76 -9.23 -18.39
CA ARG A 230 5.15 -8.75 -17.14
C ARG A 230 5.56 -7.31 -16.88
N LEU A 231 4.57 -6.48 -16.57
CA LEU A 231 4.78 -5.09 -16.19
C LEU A 231 4.40 -4.91 -14.72
N GLN A 232 5.28 -4.31 -13.94
CA GLN A 232 5.01 -4.00 -12.54
C GLN A 232 5.22 -2.52 -12.24
N ALA A 233 4.41 -2.02 -11.31
CA ALA A 233 4.56 -0.68 -10.77
C ALA A 233 5.69 -0.57 -9.74
N ASP A 234 6.14 -1.71 -9.21
CA ASP A 234 7.10 -1.79 -8.12
C ASP A 234 7.80 -3.17 -8.15
N TRP A 235 8.93 -3.23 -8.84
CA TRP A 235 9.69 -4.47 -9.00
C TRP A 235 10.36 -4.93 -7.72
N GLN A 236 10.79 -4.01 -6.86
CA GLN A 236 11.43 -4.35 -5.58
C GLN A 236 10.45 -5.05 -4.64
N ARG A 237 9.23 -4.50 -4.48
CA ARG A 237 8.18 -5.17 -3.72
C ARG A 237 7.73 -6.47 -4.38
N HIS A 238 7.70 -6.53 -5.72
CA HIS A 238 7.34 -7.76 -6.42
C HIS A 238 8.34 -8.88 -6.11
N PHE A 239 9.64 -8.62 -6.23
CA PHE A 239 10.69 -9.56 -5.87
C PHE A 239 10.66 -9.93 -4.38
N ALA A 240 10.44 -8.96 -3.50
CA ALA A 240 10.34 -9.23 -2.06
C ALA A 240 9.26 -10.27 -1.73
N ASN A 241 8.11 -10.24 -2.41
CA ASN A 241 7.07 -11.27 -2.24
C ASN A 241 7.52 -12.67 -2.66
N TYR A 242 8.38 -12.80 -3.67
CA TYR A 242 8.93 -14.09 -4.08
C TYR A 242 9.86 -14.69 -3.02
N VAL A 243 10.66 -13.84 -2.38
CA VAL A 243 11.56 -14.25 -1.30
C VAL A 243 10.77 -14.59 -0.03
N THR A 244 9.88 -13.70 0.42
CA THR A 244 9.18 -13.87 1.71
C THR A 244 8.12 -14.97 1.68
N LYS A 245 7.43 -15.17 0.54
CA LYS A 245 6.42 -16.22 0.39
C LYS A 245 7.01 -17.52 -0.17
N GLY A 246 8.30 -17.55 -0.49
CA GLY A 246 8.98 -18.73 -0.99
C GLY A 246 8.42 -19.26 -2.32
N TYR A 247 8.03 -18.38 -3.26
CA TYR A 247 7.38 -18.81 -4.50
C TYR A 247 8.23 -19.77 -5.33
N TYR A 248 9.56 -19.58 -5.35
CA TYR A 248 10.48 -20.48 -6.06
C TYR A 248 10.85 -21.73 -5.28
N ARG A 249 10.53 -21.81 -3.98
CA ARG A 249 10.86 -22.93 -3.09
C ARG A 249 12.35 -23.32 -3.15
N LEU A 250 13.25 -22.34 -3.26
CA LEU A 250 14.70 -22.56 -3.44
C LEU A 250 15.38 -23.10 -2.18
N TRP A 251 14.85 -22.80 -1.00
CA TRP A 251 15.40 -23.22 0.27
C TRP A 251 14.32 -23.68 1.25
N VAL A 252 14.77 -24.38 2.27
CA VAL A 252 14.01 -24.71 3.48
C VAL A 252 14.75 -24.12 4.68
N CYS A 253 14.01 -23.60 5.64
CA CYS A 253 14.54 -23.20 6.94
C CYS A 253 14.42 -24.39 7.90
N LYS A 254 15.52 -24.78 8.52
CA LYS A 254 15.57 -25.85 9.51
C LYS A 254 15.16 -25.35 10.90
N PRO A 255 14.79 -26.26 11.82
CA PRO A 255 14.46 -25.89 13.20
C PRO A 255 15.57 -25.17 13.96
N ASP A 256 16.83 -25.33 13.54
CA ASP A 256 18.00 -24.66 14.11
C ASP A 256 18.24 -23.24 13.52
N GLY A 257 17.35 -22.77 12.65
CA GLY A 257 17.45 -21.47 11.99
C GLY A 257 18.41 -21.45 10.79
N THR A 258 19.01 -22.58 10.43
CA THR A 258 19.87 -22.67 9.24
C THR A 258 19.04 -22.87 7.98
N PHE A 259 19.57 -22.43 6.84
CA PHE A 259 18.94 -22.59 5.55
C PHE A 259 19.66 -23.63 4.70
N GLU A 260 18.90 -24.49 4.05
CA GLU A 260 19.42 -25.45 3.07
C GLU A 260 18.69 -25.32 1.74
N LEU A 261 19.45 -25.45 0.63
CA LEU A 261 18.87 -25.46 -0.71
C LEU A 261 18.08 -26.74 -0.93
N THR A 262 16.85 -26.58 -1.43
CA THR A 262 16.05 -27.70 -1.93
C THR A 262 16.65 -28.25 -3.23
N SER A 263 16.14 -29.38 -3.72
CA SER A 263 16.52 -29.88 -5.05
C SER A 263 16.33 -28.83 -6.14
N THR A 264 15.26 -28.03 -6.07
CA THR A 264 15.00 -26.89 -6.98
C THR A 264 16.06 -25.81 -6.84
N GLY A 265 16.42 -25.43 -5.60
CA GLY A 265 17.49 -24.46 -5.35
C GLY A 265 18.84 -24.91 -5.86
N GLN A 266 19.17 -26.20 -5.70
CA GLN A 266 20.43 -26.75 -6.20
C GLN A 266 20.49 -26.78 -7.73
N GLN A 267 19.38 -27.10 -8.41
CA GLN A 267 19.28 -27.03 -9.87
C GLN A 267 19.44 -25.60 -10.37
N ALA A 268 18.72 -24.64 -9.77
CA ALA A 268 18.83 -23.22 -10.10
C ALA A 268 20.27 -22.70 -9.93
N ARG A 269 20.93 -23.07 -8.82
CA ARG A 269 22.32 -22.68 -8.55
C ARG A 269 23.28 -23.21 -9.62
N ARG A 270 23.07 -24.44 -10.10
CA ARG A 270 23.91 -25.01 -11.18
C ARG A 270 23.66 -24.30 -12.51
N PHE A 271 22.40 -24.01 -12.83
CA PHE A 271 22.03 -23.32 -14.05
C PHE A 271 22.68 -21.92 -14.14
N HIS A 272 22.48 -21.07 -13.13
CA HIS A 272 23.03 -19.70 -13.15
C HIS A 272 24.55 -19.64 -12.94
N LYS A 273 25.14 -20.63 -12.25
CA LYS A 273 26.60 -20.73 -12.14
C LYS A 273 27.28 -21.08 -13.48
N GLN A 274 26.57 -21.75 -14.40
CA GLN A 274 27.07 -22.03 -15.75
C GLN A 274 27.00 -20.80 -16.66
N GLU A 275 26.03 -19.89 -16.46
CA GLU A 275 25.92 -18.65 -17.24
C GLU A 275 26.99 -17.61 -16.89
N ALA A 276 27.58 -17.70 -15.70
CA ALA A 276 28.60 -16.77 -15.21
C ALA A 276 30.06 -17.20 -15.51
N ALA A 277 30.27 -18.39 -16.09
CA ALA A 277 31.58 -18.97 -16.39
C ALA A 277 31.92 -18.84 -17.89
#